data_AF-A0A134BA49-F1
#
_entry.id   AF-A0A134BA49-F1
#
_cell.length_a   1.000
_cell.length_b   1.000
_cell.length_c   1.000
_cell.angle_alpha   90.00
_cell.angle_beta   90.00
_cell.angle_gamma   90.00
#
_symmetry.space_group_name_H-M   'P 1'
#
loop_
_entity.id
_entity.type
_entity.pdbx_description
1 polymer ?
#
loop_
_entity_poly.entity_id
_entity_poly.type
_entity_poly.pdbx_seq_one_letter_code
_entity_poly.pdbx_strand_id
1 'polypeptide(L)'
;MVRNSDKWLPYLTKWLVAVVANAMDNRECRNHTCLVLTGEQGKFKTTFLDLLCPPALKGYSYTGKIYPQEKDTLTYIGQNLIVNIDDQLKALNKRDENELKNLITCPMVKYRMPYDKYVEEYPHLANFVASVNGNDFLTDPTGSRRFLPFEVLSIDIE
;
A
#
# COMPACT_ATOMS: atom_id res chain seq x y z
N MET A 1 -1.31 19.98 -3.93
CA MET A 1 -1.98 20.01 -5.25
C MET A 1 -1.59 18.78 -6.08
N VAL A 2 -2.55 18.15 -6.75
CA VAL A 2 -2.34 16.98 -7.65
C VAL A 2 -2.93 17.27 -9.02
N ARG A 3 -2.35 16.70 -10.09
CA ARG A 3 -2.71 17.04 -11.49
C ARG A 3 -4.18 16.73 -11.86
N ASN A 4 -4.80 15.77 -11.19
CA ASN A 4 -6.22 15.39 -11.33
C ASN A 4 -6.98 15.60 -10.02
N SER A 5 -7.03 16.84 -9.52
CA SER A 5 -7.64 17.18 -8.21
C SER A 5 -9.10 16.74 -8.08
N ASP A 6 -9.88 16.81 -9.16
CA ASP A 6 -11.31 16.46 -9.15
C ASP A 6 -11.55 14.97 -8.86
N LYS A 7 -10.58 14.12 -9.22
CA LYS A 7 -10.64 12.67 -8.96
C LYS A 7 -9.94 12.30 -7.66
N TRP A 8 -8.97 13.09 -7.21
CA TRP A 8 -8.21 12.77 -5.99
C TRP A 8 -9.09 12.53 -4.77
N LEU A 9 -9.94 13.50 -4.42
CA LEU A 9 -10.78 13.43 -3.23
C LEU A 9 -11.71 12.19 -3.24
N PRO A 10 -12.51 11.92 -4.29
CA PRO A 10 -13.40 10.76 -4.29
C PRO A 10 -12.65 9.41 -4.26
N TYR A 11 -11.48 9.29 -4.90
CA TYR A 11 -10.69 8.04 -4.85
C TYR A 11 -9.98 7.88 -3.49
N LEU A 12 -9.45 8.95 -2.91
CA LEU A 12 -8.87 8.93 -1.58
C LEU A 12 -9.93 8.53 -0.54
N THR A 13 -11.11 9.14 -0.58
CA THR A 13 -12.22 8.79 0.32
C THR A 13 -12.63 7.33 0.16
N LYS A 14 -12.78 6.84 -1.08
CA LYS A 14 -13.08 5.42 -1.33
C LYS A 14 -12.02 4.50 -0.76
N TRP A 15 -10.75 4.84 -0.93
CA TRP A 15 -9.63 4.07 -0.40
C TRP A 15 -9.66 4.07 1.13
N LEU A 16 -9.83 5.23 1.78
CA LEU A 16 -9.92 5.33 3.25
C LEU A 16 -11.11 4.56 3.82
N VAL A 17 -12.28 4.60 3.18
CA VAL A 17 -13.44 3.80 3.57
C VAL A 17 -13.13 2.30 3.45
N ALA A 18 -12.42 1.90 2.39
CA ALA A 18 -11.98 0.51 2.23
C ALA A 18 -10.95 0.10 3.31
N VAL A 19 -10.05 1.00 3.74
CA VAL A 19 -9.12 0.76 4.86
C VAL A 19 -9.89 0.47 6.14
N VAL A 20 -10.86 1.31 6.49
CA VAL A 20 -11.67 1.15 7.70
C VAL A 20 -12.52 -0.12 7.61
N ALA A 21 -13.12 -0.40 6.46
CA ALA A 21 -13.89 -1.62 6.25
C ALA A 21 -13.02 -2.89 6.41
N ASN A 22 -11.80 -2.89 5.85
CA ASN A 22 -10.85 -4.00 5.98
C ASN A 22 -10.38 -4.21 7.43
N ALA A 23 -10.26 -3.13 8.20
CA ALA A 23 -9.91 -3.20 9.62
C ALA A 23 -11.05 -3.71 10.50
N MET A 24 -12.30 -3.45 10.12
CA MET A 24 -13.49 -3.82 10.91
C MET A 24 -14.04 -5.20 10.54
N ASP A 25 -13.91 -5.63 9.29
CA ASP A 25 -14.42 -6.90 8.78
C ASP A 25 -13.27 -7.85 8.42
N ASN A 26 -13.08 -8.86 9.26
CA ASN A 26 -12.01 -9.84 9.13
C ASN A 26 -12.25 -10.90 8.03
N ARG A 27 -13.38 -10.87 7.31
CA ARG A 27 -13.77 -11.98 6.41
C ARG A 27 -13.93 -11.58 4.94
N GLU A 28 -14.60 -10.46 4.62
CA GLU A 28 -15.06 -10.23 3.24
C GLU A 28 -14.67 -8.87 2.63
N CYS A 29 -14.63 -7.78 3.42
CA CYS A 29 -14.26 -6.47 2.89
C CYS A 29 -12.75 -6.28 2.78
N ARG A 30 -12.20 -6.28 1.55
CA ARG A 30 -10.76 -6.07 1.31
C ARG A 30 -10.49 -4.89 0.40
N ASN A 31 -9.42 -4.17 0.69
CA ASN A 31 -8.94 -3.11 -0.16
C ASN A 31 -8.03 -3.68 -1.27
N HIS A 32 -8.63 -4.01 -2.41
CA HIS A 32 -7.89 -4.48 -3.59
C HIS A 32 -7.18 -3.36 -4.37
N THR A 33 -7.05 -2.17 -3.77
CA THR A 33 -6.45 -1.00 -4.40
C THR A 33 -5.28 -0.45 -3.58
N CYS A 34 -4.21 -0.11 -4.28
CA CYS A 34 -3.00 0.51 -3.78
C CYS A 34 -2.98 1.97 -4.24
N LEU A 35 -2.90 2.90 -3.30
CA LEU A 35 -2.80 4.32 -3.61
C LEU A 35 -1.34 4.64 -3.94
N VAL A 36 -1.08 5.20 -5.13
CA VAL A 36 0.28 5.50 -5.56
C VAL A 36 0.43 7.00 -5.80
N LEU A 37 1.40 7.62 -5.13
CA LEU A 37 1.77 9.01 -5.35
C LEU A 37 3.02 9.08 -6.23
N THR A 38 2.84 9.64 -7.42
CA THR A 38 3.94 9.92 -8.35
C THR A 38 4.33 11.39 -8.27
N GLY A 39 5.55 11.73 -8.69
CA GLY A 39 6.00 13.12 -8.77
C GLY A 39 7.50 13.22 -8.61
N GLU A 40 8.03 14.44 -8.60
CA GLU A 40 9.45 14.69 -8.35
C GLU A 40 9.88 14.28 -6.94
N GLN A 41 11.18 14.05 -6.76
CA GLN A 41 11.78 13.79 -5.46
C GLN A 41 11.61 15.02 -4.55
N GLY A 42 11.48 14.79 -3.24
CA GLY A 42 11.40 15.89 -2.26
C GLY A 42 10.04 16.57 -2.14
N LYS A 43 8.99 16.02 -2.78
CA LYS A 43 7.61 16.53 -2.68
C LYS A 43 6.84 16.03 -1.44
N PHE A 44 7.53 15.56 -0.40
CA PHE A 44 6.96 15.01 0.84
C PHE A 44 5.89 13.90 0.67
N LYS A 45 5.91 13.18 -0.46
CA LYS A 45 4.94 12.12 -0.79
C LYS A 45 4.86 11.05 0.29
N THR A 46 6.00 10.49 0.67
CA THR A 46 6.11 9.46 1.71
C THR A 46 5.61 10.00 3.05
N THR A 47 5.98 11.22 3.41
CA THR A 47 5.52 11.90 4.63
C THR A 47 4.01 12.08 4.66
N PHE A 48 3.40 12.50 3.55
CA PHE A 48 1.94 12.63 3.45
C PHE A 48 1.24 11.28 3.64
N LEU A 49 1.77 10.21 3.02
CA LEU A 49 1.22 8.86 3.18
C LEU A 49 1.35 8.36 4.62
N ASP A 50 2.47 8.65 5.29
CA ASP A 50 2.66 8.31 6.70
C ASP A 50 1.69 9.06 7.62
N LEU A 51 1.35 10.32 7.27
CA LEU A 51 0.36 11.13 8.00
C LEU A 51 -1.08 10.63 7.82
N LEU A 52 -1.37 9.79 6.82
CA LEU A 52 -2.69 9.16 6.70
C LEU A 52 -2.97 8.17 7.85
N CYS A 53 -1.91 7.63 8.47
CA CYS A 53 -2.05 6.81 9.65
C CYS A 53 -2.18 7.72 10.89
N PRO A 54 -3.30 7.66 11.65
CA PRO A 54 -3.42 8.46 12.85
C PRO A 54 -2.35 8.07 13.87
N PRO A 55 -1.84 9.00 14.72
CA PRO A 55 -0.76 8.72 15.66
C PRO A 55 -1.01 7.52 16.59
N ALA A 56 -2.28 7.28 16.95
CA ALA A 56 -2.71 6.13 17.75
C ALA A 56 -2.48 4.77 17.06
N LEU A 57 -2.44 4.74 15.72
CA LEU A 57 -2.26 3.53 14.91
C LEU A 57 -0.87 3.46 14.27
N LYS A 58 0.06 4.35 14.63
CA LYS A 58 1.42 4.40 14.05
C LYS A 58 2.22 3.11 14.29
N GLY A 59 1.89 2.36 15.34
CA GLY A 59 2.44 1.01 15.58
C GLY A 59 1.96 -0.06 14.59
N TYR A 60 0.92 0.23 13.81
CA TYR A 60 0.35 -0.62 12.77
C TYR A 60 0.63 -0.07 11.36
N SER A 61 1.63 0.80 11.21
CA SER A 61 2.08 1.27 9.90
C SER A 61 3.53 0.87 9.66
N TYR A 62 3.79 0.34 8.47
CA TYR A 62 5.14 0.04 7.99
C TYR A 62 5.48 0.91 6.80
N THR A 63 6.66 1.53 6.81
CA THR A 63 7.18 2.33 5.70
C THR A 63 8.55 1.79 5.31
N GLY A 64 8.69 1.36 4.05
CA GLY A 64 9.95 0.84 3.56
C GLY A 64 9.82 0.01 2.29
N LYS A 65 10.77 -0.89 2.10
CA LYS A 65 10.78 -1.84 0.97
C LYS A 65 10.03 -3.11 1.35
N ILE A 66 9.32 -3.67 0.39
CA ILE A 66 8.64 -4.95 0.48
C ILE A 66 9.25 -5.89 -0.54
N TYR A 67 9.66 -7.08 -0.11
CA TYR A 67 10.13 -8.12 -1.02
C TYR A 67 9.08 -9.23 -1.07
N PRO A 68 8.30 -9.35 -2.16
CA PRO A 68 7.19 -10.31 -2.22
C PRO A 68 7.59 -11.78 -1.98
N GLN A 69 8.86 -12.12 -2.23
CA GLN A 69 9.44 -13.43 -2.00
C GLN A 69 9.80 -13.72 -0.53
N GLU A 70 9.90 -12.68 0.30
CA GLU A 70 10.32 -12.81 1.70
C GLU A 70 9.13 -13.15 2.59
N LYS A 71 9.35 -14.06 3.53
CA LYS A 71 8.32 -14.46 4.51
C LYS A 71 7.90 -13.30 5.42
N ASP A 72 8.81 -12.36 5.68
CA ASP A 72 8.57 -11.21 6.53
C ASP A 72 7.51 -10.27 5.92
N THR A 73 7.37 -10.26 4.59
CA THR A 73 6.30 -9.53 3.89
C THR A 73 4.91 -9.99 4.33
N LEU A 74 4.72 -11.29 4.56
CA LEU A 74 3.43 -11.81 5.03
C LEU A 74 3.12 -11.35 6.46
N THR A 75 4.16 -11.24 7.31
CA THR A 75 4.04 -10.67 8.65
C THR A 75 3.63 -9.20 8.57
N TYR A 76 4.25 -8.41 7.67
CA TYR A 76 3.85 -7.01 7.48
C TYR A 76 2.39 -6.89 7.05
N ILE A 77 1.92 -7.78 6.20
CA ILE A 77 0.53 -7.79 5.70
C ILE A 77 -0.49 -8.16 6.78
N GLY A 78 -0.13 -9.11 7.65
CA GLY A 78 -1.02 -9.58 8.71
C GLY A 78 -1.04 -8.69 9.95
N GLN A 79 0.04 -7.95 10.22
CA GLN A 79 0.18 -7.15 11.44
C GLN A 79 0.01 -5.64 11.23
N ASN A 80 0.20 -5.12 10.01
CA ASN A 80 0.05 -3.69 9.75
C ASN A 80 -1.27 -3.38 9.06
N LEU A 81 -1.85 -2.24 9.42
CA LEU A 81 -3.01 -1.66 8.76
C LEU A 81 -2.62 -0.94 7.48
N ILE A 82 -1.51 -0.20 7.49
CA ILE A 82 -1.02 0.55 6.33
C ILE A 82 0.41 0.11 6.03
N VAL A 83 0.68 -0.21 4.78
CA VAL A 83 1.99 -0.60 4.31
C VAL A 83 2.40 0.33 3.17
N ASN A 84 3.36 1.20 3.46
CA ASN A 84 3.88 2.23 2.57
C ASN A 84 5.15 1.74 1.86
N ILE A 85 5.05 1.60 0.54
CA ILE A 85 6.12 1.15 -0.35
C ILE A 85 6.88 2.37 -0.88
N ASP A 86 8.11 2.57 -0.40
CA ASP A 86 8.89 3.76 -0.75
C ASP A 86 9.88 3.50 -1.89
N ASP A 87 9.69 4.23 -3.00
CA ASP A 87 10.49 4.29 -4.24
C ASP A 87 10.81 2.94 -4.92
N GLN A 88 10.25 1.85 -4.40
CA GLN A 88 10.50 0.51 -4.89
C GLN A 88 9.68 0.20 -6.14
N LEU A 89 8.50 0.81 -6.30
CA LEU A 89 7.61 0.53 -7.43
C LEU A 89 8.29 0.74 -8.79
N LYS A 90 9.22 1.68 -8.90
CA LYS A 90 9.97 1.95 -10.14
C LYS A 90 10.99 0.86 -10.48
N ALA A 91 11.49 0.17 -9.47
CA ALA A 91 12.53 -0.86 -9.60
C ALA A 91 11.95 -2.29 -9.63
N LEU A 92 10.62 -2.44 -9.58
CA LEU A 92 9.99 -3.75 -9.66
C LEU A 92 10.07 -4.30 -11.08
N ASN A 93 10.52 -5.55 -11.19
CA ASN A 93 10.42 -6.28 -12.44
C ASN A 93 8.98 -6.76 -12.65
N LYS A 94 8.64 -7.16 -13.88
CA LYS A 94 7.31 -7.71 -14.23
C LYS A 94 6.89 -8.89 -13.33
N ARG A 95 7.85 -9.69 -12.86
CA ARG A 95 7.61 -10.77 -11.90
C ARG A 95 7.15 -10.21 -10.55
N ASP A 96 7.92 -9.28 -9.99
CA ASP A 96 7.65 -8.70 -8.67
C ASP A 96 6.35 -7.89 -8.68
N GLU A 97 6.02 -7.23 -9.81
CA GLU A 97 4.74 -6.54 -10.00
C GLU A 97 3.55 -7.51 -9.91
N ASN A 98 3.65 -8.68 -10.54
CA ASN A 98 2.60 -9.70 -10.47
C ASN A 98 2.45 -10.28 -9.07
N GLU A 99 3.56 -10.47 -8.35
CA GLU A 99 3.53 -10.94 -6.97
C GLU A 99 2.93 -9.89 -6.04
N LEU A 100 3.27 -8.61 -6.20
CA LEU A 100 2.64 -7.52 -5.45
C LEU A 100 1.13 -7.44 -5.72
N LYS A 101 0.71 -7.60 -6.98
CA LYS A 101 -0.73 -7.69 -7.34
C LYS A 101 -1.41 -8.85 -6.63
N ASN A 102 -0.74 -10.01 -6.54
CA ASN A 102 -1.26 -11.17 -5.83
C ASN A 102 -1.35 -10.92 -4.32
N LEU A 103 -0.33 -10.28 -3.73
CA LEU A 103 -0.31 -9.91 -2.32
C LEU A 103 -1.48 -8.99 -1.98
N ILE A 104 -1.72 -7.93 -2.77
CA ILE A 104 -2.84 -6.99 -2.59
C ILE A 104 -4.21 -7.70 -2.61
N THR A 105 -4.35 -8.78 -3.38
CA THR A 105 -5.61 -9.54 -3.48
C THR A 105 -5.67 -10.79 -2.61
N CYS A 106 -4.61 -11.09 -1.86
CA CYS A 106 -4.52 -12.32 -1.09
C CYS A 106 -5.51 -12.28 0.08
N PRO A 107 -6.42 -13.25 0.22
CA PRO A 107 -7.51 -13.12 1.19
C PRO A 107 -7.08 -13.31 2.65
N MET A 108 -6.07 -14.15 2.86
CA MET A 108 -5.49 -14.49 4.16
C MET A 108 -3.99 -14.72 3.99
N VAL A 109 -3.21 -14.41 5.02
CA VAL A 109 -1.77 -14.63 5.03
C VAL A 109 -1.42 -15.74 6.00
N LYS A 110 -0.58 -16.67 5.55
CA LYS A 110 -0.07 -17.77 6.37
C LYS A 110 1.36 -17.47 6.77
N TYR A 111 1.57 -17.13 8.04
CA TYR A 111 2.91 -16.88 8.56
C TYR A 111 3.05 -17.46 9.96
N ARG A 112 4.31 -17.60 10.38
CA ARG A 112 4.68 -18.09 11.71
C ARG A 112 5.32 -16.94 12.45
N MET A 113 4.76 -16.55 13.60
CA MET A 113 5.42 -15.55 14.42
C MET A 113 6.80 -16.05 14.89
N PRO A 114 7.76 -15.15 15.14
CA PRO A 114 9.01 -15.55 15.78
C PRO A 114 8.72 -16.39 17.04
N TYR A 115 9.45 -17.49 17.21
CA TYR A 115 9.32 -18.45 18.31
C TYR A 115 8.05 -19.32 18.32
N ASP A 116 7.14 -19.11 17.38
CA ASP A 116 5.94 -19.93 17.28
C ASP A 116 6.25 -21.31 16.67
N LYS A 117 5.52 -22.34 17.10
CA LYS A 117 5.76 -23.72 16.64
C LYS A 117 5.05 -24.03 15.33
N TYR A 118 3.90 -23.41 15.09
CA TYR A 118 3.02 -23.73 13.97
C TYR A 118 2.78 -22.50 13.09
N VAL A 119 2.55 -22.74 11.81
CA VAL A 119 2.12 -21.68 10.88
C VAL A 119 0.61 -21.48 11.10
N GLU A 120 0.22 -20.25 11.37
CA GLU A 120 -1.18 -19.87 11.52
C GLU A 120 -1.65 -19.02 10.34
N GLU A 121 -2.96 -18.99 10.14
CA GLU A 121 -3.60 -18.21 9.09
C GLU A 121 -4.25 -16.97 9.71
N TYR A 122 -3.83 -15.80 9.23
CA TYR A 122 -4.28 -14.50 9.70
C TYR A 122 -5.03 -13.75 8.59
N PRO A 123 -6.01 -12.90 8.94
CA PRO A 123 -6.69 -12.07 7.97
C PRO A 123 -5.73 -11.06 7.32
N HIS A 124 -6.03 -10.67 6.08
CA HIS A 124 -5.28 -9.63 5.36
C HIS A 124 -5.65 -8.25 5.91
N LEU A 125 -4.85 -7.71 6.82
CA LEU A 125 -5.12 -6.40 7.43
C LEU A 125 -4.56 -5.22 6.61
N ALA A 126 -3.47 -5.46 5.88
CA ALA A 126 -2.73 -4.40 5.22
C ALA A 126 -3.48 -3.71 4.08
N ASN A 127 -3.30 -2.40 4.04
CA ASN A 127 -3.70 -1.54 2.95
C ASN A 127 -2.44 -0.92 2.36
N PHE A 128 -2.26 -1.07 1.06
CA PHE A 128 -1.05 -0.65 0.41
C PHE A 128 -1.13 0.80 -0.04
N VAL A 129 -0.07 1.55 0.25
CA VAL A 129 0.21 2.85 -0.33
C VAL A 129 1.63 2.84 -0.86
N ALA A 130 1.93 3.73 -1.81
CA ALA A 130 3.26 3.80 -2.36
C ALA A 130 3.62 5.20 -2.83
N SER A 131 4.89 5.55 -2.69
CA SER A 131 5.50 6.75 -3.23
C SER A 131 6.51 6.35 -4.30
N VAL A 132 6.49 7.02 -5.45
CA VAL A 132 7.44 6.75 -6.53
C VAL A 132 7.94 8.03 -7.19
N ASN A 133 9.22 8.04 -7.54
CA ASN A 133 9.85 9.16 -8.23
C ASN A 133 9.77 8.99 -9.76
N GLY A 134 8.94 9.82 -10.40
CA GLY A 134 8.66 9.78 -11.83
C GLY A 134 7.34 9.09 -12.18
N ASN A 135 6.94 9.21 -13.46
CA ASN A 135 5.63 8.77 -13.94
C ASN A 135 5.64 7.37 -14.58
N ASP A 136 6.81 6.82 -14.92
CA ASP A 136 6.96 5.53 -15.59
C ASP A 136 7.28 4.40 -14.60
N PHE A 137 6.30 4.03 -13.77
CA PHE A 137 6.48 2.94 -12.79
C PHE A 137 5.64 1.69 -13.10
N LEU A 138 4.57 1.80 -13.90
CA LEU A 138 3.76 0.66 -14.31
C LEU A 138 4.14 0.24 -15.74
N THR A 139 4.68 -0.96 -15.87
CA THR A 139 5.06 -1.53 -17.17
C THR A 139 3.88 -2.20 -17.89
N ASP A 140 2.77 -2.45 -17.18
CA ASP A 140 1.60 -3.18 -17.69
C ASP A 140 0.33 -2.30 -17.79
N PRO A 141 -0.12 -1.95 -19.01
CA PRO A 141 -1.32 -1.16 -19.22
C PRO A 141 -2.64 -1.89 -18.89
N THR A 142 -2.64 -3.23 -18.76
CA THR A 142 -3.87 -4.02 -18.52
C THR A 142 -4.11 -4.44 -17.07
N GLY A 143 -3.04 -4.54 -16.26
CA GLY A 143 -3.10 -4.92 -14.84
C GLY A 143 -3.25 -3.75 -13.86
N SER A 144 -3.36 -2.51 -14.36
CA SER A 144 -3.23 -1.27 -13.60
C SER A 144 -4.43 -0.90 -12.71
N ARG A 145 -5.57 -1.60 -12.78
CA ARG A 145 -6.78 -1.27 -11.99
C ARG A 145 -6.57 -1.30 -10.46
N ARG A 146 -5.53 -2.01 -10.00
CA ARG A 146 -5.17 -2.14 -8.58
C ARG A 146 -4.30 -0.98 -8.10
N PHE A 147 -3.68 -0.22 -8.99
CA PHE A 147 -2.86 0.93 -8.62
C PHE A 147 -3.61 2.20 -8.98
N LEU A 148 -3.72 3.13 -8.04
CA LEU A 148 -4.34 4.42 -8.24
C LEU A 148 -3.24 5.49 -8.28
N PRO A 149 -2.58 5.71 -9.44
CA PRO A 149 -1.54 6.72 -9.58
C PRO A 149 -2.13 8.12 -9.54
N PHE A 150 -1.58 8.96 -8.67
CA PHE A 150 -1.84 10.39 -8.61
C PHE A 150 -0.53 11.16 -8.67
N GLU A 151 -0.39 12.00 -9.68
CA GLU A 151 0.76 12.89 -9.84
C GLU A 151 0.63 14.09 -8.90
N VAL A 152 1.56 14.16 -7.96
CA VAL A 152 1.69 15.20 -6.94
C VAL A 152 2.53 16.36 -7.48
N LEU A 153 1.94 17.55 -7.51
CA LEU A 153 2.60 18.79 -7.92
C LEU A 153 3.23 19.51 -6.71
N SER A 154 2.48 19.55 -5.61
CA SER A 154 2.89 20.13 -4.33
C SER A 154 2.18 19.43 -3.16
N ILE A 155 2.81 19.39 -2.00
CA ILE A 155 2.15 19.04 -0.73
C ILE A 155 2.57 20.11 0.27
N ASP A 156 1.57 20.78 0.85
CA ASP A 156 1.77 21.74 1.93
C ASP A 156 1.52 20.99 3.24
N ILE A 157 2.57 20.86 4.08
CA ILE A 157 2.54 20.15 5.37
C ILE A 157 2.78 21.16 6.51
N GLU A 158 2.30 22.40 6.34
CA GLU A 158 2.29 23.43 7.39
C GLU A 158 0.98 23.43 8.18
#